data_AF-A0A1Q3P383-F1
#
_entry.id   AF-A0A1Q3P383-F1
#
_cell.length_a   1.000
_cell.length_b   1.000
_cell.length_c   1.000
_cell.angle_alpha   90.00
_cell.angle_beta   90.00
_cell.angle_gamma   90.00
#
_symmetry.space_group_name_H-M   'P 1'
#
loop_
_entity.id
_entity.type
_entity.pdbx_description
1 polymer ?
#
loop_
_entity_poly.entity_id
_entity_poly.type
_entity_poly.pdbx_seq_one_letter_code
_entity_poly.pdbx_strand_id
1 'polypeptide(L)'
;MPVLDYNNLQIPYNIRISSKAKRARITISSEKVEVVAPLKHNIKDLNKFIKSHKLWIFNKYQHMTKHSPISAINDNTEALKSGSQVLYLGQKLEVIIHKVSNNYCRSSKFW
;
A
#
# COMPACT_ATOMS: atom_id res chain seq x y z
N MET A 1 3.89 -15.80 -5.05
CA MET A 1 4.32 -14.40 -4.85
C MET A 1 5.66 -14.44 -4.15
N PRO A 2 6.69 -13.73 -4.64
CA PRO A 2 7.98 -13.70 -3.96
C PRO A 2 7.90 -12.88 -2.66
N VAL A 3 8.75 -13.24 -1.70
CA VAL A 3 8.81 -12.63 -0.36
C VAL A 3 10.21 -12.07 -0.13
N LEU A 4 10.28 -10.88 0.44
CA LEU A 4 11.52 -10.24 0.85
C LEU A 4 11.66 -10.35 2.37
N ASP A 5 12.66 -11.13 2.82
CA ASP A 5 12.89 -11.35 4.25
C ASP A 5 13.96 -10.39 4.78
N TYR A 6 13.61 -9.46 5.65
CA TYR A 6 14.58 -8.57 6.30
C TYR A 6 14.22 -8.37 7.77
N ASN A 7 15.19 -8.59 8.67
CA ASN A 7 15.03 -8.36 10.12
C ASN A 7 13.76 -9.03 10.71
N ASN A 8 13.57 -10.32 10.42
CA ASN A 8 12.40 -11.14 10.79
C ASN A 8 11.04 -10.66 10.23
N LEU A 9 11.04 -9.69 9.32
CA LEU A 9 9.84 -9.21 8.65
C LEU A 9 9.81 -9.74 7.22
N GLN A 10 8.73 -10.42 6.88
CA GLN A 10 8.46 -10.96 5.54
C GLN A 10 7.58 -9.99 4.78
N ILE A 11 8.12 -9.38 3.72
CA ILE A 11 7.36 -8.43 2.88
C ILE A 11 7.01 -9.12 1.56
N PRO A 12 5.73 -9.46 1.33
CA PRO A 12 5.31 -9.97 0.03
C PRO A 12 5.39 -8.84 -1.01
N TYR A 13 5.92 -9.16 -2.18
CA TYR A 13 5.94 -8.21 -3.29
C TYR A 13 5.51 -8.85 -4.60
N ASN A 14 5.04 -8.02 -5.52
CA ASN A 14 4.64 -8.46 -6.85
C ASN A 14 5.61 -7.91 -7.90
N ILE A 15 5.96 -8.73 -8.90
CA ILE A 15 6.76 -8.31 -10.04
C ILE A 15 5.83 -8.11 -11.22
N ARG A 16 5.77 -6.89 -11.73
CA ARG A 16 4.99 -6.54 -12.91
C ARG A 16 5.90 -6.18 -14.06
N ILE A 17 5.83 -6.97 -15.13
CA ILE A 17 6.52 -6.67 -16.38
C ILE A 17 5.64 -5.69 -17.18
N SER A 18 6.25 -4.63 -17.72
CA SER A 18 5.52 -3.60 -18.47
C SER A 18 6.30 -3.18 -19.71
N SER A 19 5.61 -3.17 -20.86
CA SER A 19 6.14 -2.64 -22.12
C SER A 19 6.38 -1.12 -22.09
N LYS A 20 5.66 -0.40 -21.23
CA LYS A 20 5.79 1.05 -21.06
C LYS A 20 6.94 1.45 -20.12
N ALA A 21 7.47 0.52 -19.34
CA ALA A 21 8.53 0.80 -18.39
C ALA A 21 9.89 0.91 -19.09
N LYS A 22 10.58 2.05 -18.91
CA LYS A 22 11.93 2.27 -19.44
C LYS A 22 13.04 1.80 -18.48
N ARG A 23 12.74 1.71 -17.18
CA ARG A 23 13.66 1.33 -16.10
C ARG A 23 12.93 0.52 -15.04
N ALA A 24 13.68 -0.30 -14.28
CA ALA A 24 13.14 -0.96 -13.09
C ALA A 24 12.84 0.08 -12.00
N ARG A 25 11.70 -0.05 -11.33
CA ARG A 25 11.34 0.80 -10.19
C ARG A 25 10.57 0.00 -9.16
N ILE A 26 10.70 0.40 -7.90
CA ILE A 26 9.96 -0.17 -6.78
C ILE A 26 8.91 0.86 -6.35
N THR A 27 7.65 0.44 -6.31
CA THR A 27 6.51 1.23 -5.82
C THR A 27 6.04 0.60 -4.52
N ILE A 28 6.01 1.39 -3.45
CA ILE A 28 5.60 0.94 -2.12
C ILE A 28 4.38 1.75 -1.72
N SER A 29 3.30 1.04 -1.43
CA SER A 29 2.05 1.58 -0.91
C SER A 29 1.73 0.91 0.42
N SER A 30 0.74 1.43 1.15
CA SER A 30 0.25 0.82 2.40
C SER A 30 -0.29 -0.59 2.20
N GLU A 31 -0.79 -0.92 1.01
CA GLU A 31 -1.42 -2.20 0.69
C GLU A 31 -0.45 -3.21 0.07
N LYS A 32 0.53 -2.74 -0.70
CA LYS A 32 1.38 -3.61 -1.51
C LYS A 32 2.73 -3.00 -1.87
N VAL A 33 3.68 -3.89 -2.11
CA VAL A 33 4.97 -3.61 -2.74
C VAL A 33 4.96 -4.16 -4.17
N GLU A 34 5.23 -3.29 -5.15
CA GLU A 34 5.29 -3.65 -6.56
C GLU A 34 6.64 -3.29 -7.16
N VAL A 35 7.25 -4.24 -7.85
CA VAL A 35 8.46 -4.04 -8.65
C VAL A 35 8.05 -4.04 -10.11
N VAL A 36 8.21 -2.89 -10.77
CA VAL A 36 7.90 -2.75 -12.19
C VAL A 36 9.18 -2.86 -12.99
N ALA A 37 9.23 -3.79 -13.94
CA ALA A 37 10.40 -4.05 -14.79
C ALA A 37 10.06 -3.92 -16.30
N PRO A 38 10.99 -3.44 -17.13
CA PRO A 38 10.87 -3.48 -18.59
C PRO A 38 10.83 -4.92 -19.14
N LEU A 39 10.29 -5.11 -20.35
CA LEU A 39 10.21 -6.42 -21.03
C LEU A 39 11.57 -7.13 -21.17
N LYS A 40 12.63 -6.38 -21.49
CA LYS A 40 13.96 -6.95 -21.76
C LYS A 40 14.85 -7.08 -20.50
N HIS A 41 14.29 -6.87 -19.31
CA HIS A 41 15.08 -6.88 -18.09
C HIS A 41 15.37 -8.31 -17.62
N ASN A 42 16.64 -8.60 -17.36
CA ASN A 42 17.05 -9.91 -16.85
C ASN A 42 16.60 -10.07 -15.39
N ILE A 43 16.04 -11.23 -15.07
CA ILE A 43 15.58 -11.59 -13.73
C ILE A 43 16.72 -11.53 -12.72
N LYS A 44 17.95 -11.89 -13.11
CA LYS A 44 19.14 -11.82 -12.23
C LYS A 44 19.45 -10.39 -11.80
N ASP A 45 19.38 -9.45 -12.75
CA ASP A 45 19.63 -8.03 -12.48
C ASP A 45 18.52 -7.42 -11.63
N LEU A 46 17.27 -7.84 -11.87
CA LEU A 46 16.13 -7.44 -11.04
C LEU A 46 16.28 -7.91 -9.59
N ASN A 47 16.70 -9.16 -9.39
CA ASN A 47 16.97 -9.69 -8.04
C ASN A 47 18.11 -8.94 -7.36
N LYS A 48 19.18 -8.59 -8.10
CA LYS A 48 20.28 -7.78 -7.58
C LYS A 48 19.80 -6.38 -7.18
N PHE A 49 18.96 -5.76 -7.99
CA PHE A 49 18.35 -4.46 -7.73
C PHE A 49 17.45 -4.46 -6.48
N ILE A 50 16.61 -5.48 -6.31
CA ILE A 50 15.77 -5.63 -5.11
C ILE A 50 16.64 -5.84 -3.87
N LYS A 51 17.66 -6.72 -3.96
CA LYS A 51 18.57 -6.99 -2.83
C LYS A 51 19.38 -5.75 -2.42
N SER A 52 19.84 -4.93 -3.37
CA SER A 52 20.59 -3.71 -3.05
C SER A 52 19.73 -2.64 -2.38
N HIS A 53 18.40 -2.64 -2.61
CA HIS A 53 17.46 -1.68 -2.02
C HIS A 53 16.72 -2.23 -0.78
N LYS A 54 17.11 -3.41 -0.27
CA LYS A 54 16.39 -4.13 0.80
C LYS A 54 16.12 -3.27 2.04
N LEU A 55 17.13 -2.56 2.54
CA LEU A 55 16.99 -1.66 3.70
C LEU A 55 16.02 -0.50 3.40
N TRP A 56 16.13 0.11 2.22
CA TRP A 56 15.25 1.20 1.81
C TRP A 56 13.79 0.73 1.67
N ILE A 57 13.57 -0.45 1.08
CA ILE A 57 12.24 -1.06 0.95
C ILE A 57 11.63 -1.26 2.34
N PHE A 58 12.41 -1.83 3.27
CA PHE A 58 11.95 -2.08 4.62
C PHE A 58 11.56 -0.79 5.36
N ASN A 59 12.45 0.20 5.39
CA ASN A 59 12.19 1.48 6.06
C ASN A 59 10.96 2.17 5.47
N LYS A 60 10.83 2.16 4.13
CA LYS A 60 9.70 2.79 3.45
C LYS A 60 8.39 2.02 3.68
N TYR A 61 8.44 0.70 3.69
CA TYR A 61 7.29 -0.15 3.99
C TYR A 61 6.79 0.10 5.42
N GLN A 62 7.68 0.09 6.42
CA GLN A 62 7.32 0.39 7.81
C GLN A 62 6.73 1.79 7.96
N HIS A 63 7.29 2.80 7.28
CA HIS A 63 6.72 4.14 7.27
C HIS A 63 5.30 4.15 6.69
N MET A 64 5.09 3.47 5.56
CA MET A 64 3.78 3.41 4.90
C MET A 64 2.75 2.63 5.70
N THR A 65 3.14 1.56 6.39
CA THR A 65 2.23 0.78 7.24
C THR A 65 1.90 1.52 8.53
N LYS A 66 2.89 2.18 9.18
CA LYS A 66 2.66 2.97 10.40
C LYS A 66 1.70 4.14 10.15
N HIS A 67 1.81 4.80 8.99
CA HIS A 67 1.01 5.95 8.62
C HIS A 67 -0.15 5.62 7.67
N SER A 68 -0.49 4.34 7.53
CA SER A 68 -1.64 3.93 6.72
C SER A 68 -2.93 4.44 7.37
N PRO A 69 -3.90 4.99 6.62
CA PRO A 69 -5.20 5.31 7.19
C PRO A 69 -5.86 4.06 7.80
N ILE A 70 -5.54 2.86 7.32
CA ILE A 70 -6.05 1.59 7.86
C ILE A 70 -5.48 1.30 9.27
N SER A 71 -4.20 1.58 9.53
CA SER A 71 -3.64 1.46 10.89
C SER A 71 -4.20 2.53 11.82
N ALA A 72 -4.36 3.76 11.32
CA ALA A 72 -5.02 4.83 12.05
C ALA A 72 -6.50 4.54 12.36
N ILE A 73 -7.20 3.77 11.51
CA ILE A 73 -8.55 3.29 11.78
C ILE A 73 -8.52 2.21 12.86
N ASN A 74 -7.59 1.26 12.82
CA ASN A 74 -7.53 0.18 13.81
C ASN A 74 -7.13 0.67 15.22
N ASP A 75 -6.21 1.64 15.30
CA ASP A 75 -5.82 2.26 16.58
C ASP A 75 -6.93 3.20 17.11
N ASN A 76 -7.85 3.67 16.26
CA ASN A 76 -8.95 4.58 16.62
C ASN A 76 -10.36 3.98 16.43
N THR A 77 -10.49 2.68 16.17
CA THR A 77 -11.81 2.05 15.96
C THR A 77 -12.69 2.16 17.20
N GLU A 78 -12.10 2.49 18.35
CA GLU A 78 -12.83 2.80 19.57
C GLU A 78 -13.30 4.26 19.73
N ALA A 79 -12.94 5.24 18.89
CA ALA A 79 -13.16 6.66 19.27
C ALA A 79 -13.70 7.65 18.22
N LEU A 80 -13.98 7.25 16.98
CA LEU A 80 -14.76 8.10 16.07
C LEU A 80 -16.24 7.76 16.22
N LYS A 81 -16.92 8.47 17.13
CA LYS A 81 -18.37 8.50 17.25
C LYS A 81 -18.89 9.74 16.53
N SER A 82 -20.14 9.70 16.09
CA SER A 82 -20.82 10.93 15.68
C SER A 82 -20.79 11.89 16.87
N GLY A 83 -20.32 13.12 16.67
CA GLY A 83 -20.08 14.10 17.73
C GLY A 83 -18.64 14.17 18.25
N SER A 84 -17.74 13.27 17.85
CA SER A 84 -16.30 13.41 18.14
C SER A 84 -15.71 14.63 17.44
N GLN A 85 -14.69 15.26 18.04
CA GLN A 85 -13.97 16.38 17.44
C GLN A 85 -12.68 15.91 16.76
N VAL A 86 -12.43 16.37 15.53
CA VAL A 86 -11.21 16.10 14.77
C VAL A 86 -10.58 17.42 14.32
N LEU A 87 -9.26 17.50 14.43
CA LEU A 87 -8.48 18.61 13.87
C LEU A 87 -8.34 18.44 12.35
N TYR A 88 -8.84 19.41 11.58
CA TYR A 88 -8.72 19.47 10.13
C TYR A 88 -8.31 20.88 9.72
N LEU A 89 -7.15 21.00 9.07
CA LEU A 89 -6.57 22.29 8.65
C LEU A 89 -6.48 23.33 9.79
N GLY A 90 -6.17 22.89 11.01
CA GLY A 90 -6.06 23.76 12.18
C GLY A 90 -7.39 24.14 12.84
N GLN A 91 -8.52 23.67 12.30
CA GLN A 91 -9.84 23.86 12.90
C GLN A 91 -10.33 22.57 13.57
N LYS A 92 -11.02 22.69 14.71
CA LYS A 92 -11.71 21.56 15.34
C LYS A 92 -13.09 21.42 14.70
N LEU A 93 -13.30 20.33 13.98
CA LEU A 93 -14.56 20.00 13.32
C LEU A 93 -15.24 18.83 14.02
N GLU A 94 -16.56 18.84 14.00
CA GLU A 94 -17.38 17.73 14.49
C GLU A 94 -17.51 16.65 13.41
N VAL A 95 -17.40 15.39 13.82
CA VAL A 95 -17.53 14.23 12.94
C VAL A 95 -18.99 13.79 12.89
N ILE A 96 -19.54 13.66 11.68
CA ILE A 96 -20.85 13.05 11.43
C ILE A 96 -20.65 11.79 10.60
N ILE A 97 -21.12 10.65 11.10
CA ILE A 97 -20.97 9.35 10.44
C ILE A 97 -22.28 8.98 9.77
N HIS A 98 -22.27 8.91 8.44
CA HIS A 98 -23.38 8.37 7.67
C HIS A 98 -23.14 6.89 7.35
N LYS A 99 -24.06 6.02 7.75
CA LYS A 99 -24.06 4.63 7.29
C LYS A 99 -24.52 4.60 5.83
N VAL A 100 -23.62 4.27 4.92
CA VAL A 100 -23.97 4.05 3.51
C VAL A 100 -24.33 2.57 3.35
N SER A 101 -25.60 2.26 3.08
CA SER A 101 -26.00 0.94 2.58
C SER A 101 -25.58 0.83 1.12
N ASN A 102 -24.44 0.18 0.88
CA ASN A 102 -23.92 0.01 -0.47
C ASN A 102 -24.73 -1.08 -1.21
N ASN A 103 -25.84 -0.69 -1.85
CA ASN A 103 -26.61 -1.57 -2.74
C ASN A 103 -26.01 -1.61 -4.16
N TYR A 104 -24.71 -1.86 -4.30
CA TYR A 104 -24.10 -2.06 -5.61
C TYR A 104 -24.33 -3.49 -6.09
N CYS A 105 -25.39 -3.69 -6.88
CA CYS A 105 -25.48 -4.84 -7.79
C CYS A 105 -24.31 -4.79 -8.77
N ARG A 106 -23.30 -5.64 -8.59
CA ARG A 106 -22.32 -5.96 -9.64
C ARG A 106 -23.06 -6.68 -10.76
N SER A 107 -23.58 -5.92 -11.73
CA SER A 107 -23.99 -6.46 -13.03
C SER A 107 -22.73 -6.99 -13.74
N SER A 108 -22.43 -8.27 -13.54
CA SER A 108 -21.53 -9.01 -14.41
C SER A 108 -22.26 -9.32 -15.72
N LYS A 109 -22.09 -8.47 -16.73
CA LYS A 109 -22.37 -8.82 -18.12
C LYS A 109 -21.04 -8.82 -18.88
N PHE A 110 -20.49 -10.01 -19.12
CA PHE A 110 -19.64 -10.29 -20.28
C PHE A 110 -19.75 -11.81 -20.55
N TRP A 111 -20.53 -12.15 -21.57
CA TRP A 111 -20.35 -13.34 -22.41
C TRP A 111 -19.87 -12.85 -23.76
#